data_AF-A0A8J4Y5L0-F1
#
_entry.id   AF-A0A8J4Y5L0-F1
#
_cell.length_a   1.000
_cell.length_b   1.000
_cell.length_c   1.000
_cell.angle_alpha   90.00
_cell.angle_beta   90.00
_cell.angle_gamma   90.00
#
_symmetry.space_group_name_H-M   'P 1'
#
loop_
_entity.id
_entity.type
_entity.pdbx_description
1 polymer ?
#
loop_
_entity_poly.entity_id
_entity_poly.type
_entity_poly.pdbx_seq_one_letter_code
_entity_poly.pdbx_strand_id
1 'polypeptide(L)'
;MVTFLQAVLHDGSNPREDYDELLRLCLLFLGGSEGQIRFRAPGAYHQARWMAKAIYAVKMTLFADQLELPARIQRSLRQVALFVSLLYIKHWHEALIPEYAPKNDLELLQALNEYPDKEVGAEGTRALSRHLWYLSEDLIVLAFFDDRIEEGEKKRVLENLVRPASKKALKRLEGKGLRVTNTTTLSGFVTSRSKRLFELLTDRKNTQNLLGTKH
;
A
#
# COMPACT_ATOMS: atom_id res chain seq x y z
N MET A 1 -6.89 -13.80 3.44
CA MET A 1 -6.79 -13.15 2.11
C MET A 1 -8.04 -13.41 1.25
N VAL A 2 -8.43 -14.67 0.99
CA VAL A 2 -9.65 -15.00 0.22
C VAL A 2 -10.88 -14.24 0.73
N THR A 3 -11.17 -14.30 2.04
CA THR A 3 -12.29 -13.57 2.66
C THR A 3 -12.23 -12.05 2.44
N PHE A 4 -11.03 -11.46 2.49
CA PHE A 4 -10.85 -10.03 2.21
C PHE A 4 -11.21 -9.71 0.75
N LEU A 5 -10.70 -10.50 -0.19
CA LEU A 5 -10.98 -10.30 -1.62
C LEU A 5 -12.47 -10.46 -1.94
N GLN A 6 -13.14 -11.43 -1.33
CA GLN A 6 -14.59 -11.61 -1.48
C GLN A 6 -15.38 -10.42 -0.93
N ALA A 7 -15.05 -9.96 0.28
CA ALA A 7 -15.70 -8.80 0.89
C ALA A 7 -15.56 -7.54 0.03
N VAL A 8 -14.35 -7.27 -0.48
CA VAL A 8 -14.06 -6.16 -1.37
C VAL A 8 -14.84 -6.26 -2.69
N LEU A 9 -14.85 -7.43 -3.32
CA LEU A 9 -15.54 -7.63 -4.59
C LEU A 9 -17.06 -7.49 -4.44
N HIS A 10 -17.59 -7.87 -3.28
CA HIS A 10 -19.00 -7.69 -2.94
C HIS A 10 -19.36 -6.23 -2.68
N ASP A 11 -18.51 -5.46 -1.98
CA ASP A 11 -18.73 -4.04 -1.70
C ASP A 11 -18.75 -3.19 -2.99
N GLY A 12 -17.94 -3.58 -3.99
CA GLY A 12 -17.94 -2.92 -5.29
C GLY A 12 -17.33 -1.52 -5.30
N SER A 13 -16.63 -1.12 -4.23
CA SER A 13 -15.98 0.19 -4.04
C SER A 13 -14.77 0.46 -4.96
N ASN A 14 -14.59 -0.34 -6.02
CA ASN A 14 -13.43 -0.25 -6.89
C ASN A 14 -13.61 0.88 -7.93
N PRO A 15 -12.69 1.86 -7.99
CA PRO A 15 -12.86 3.03 -8.84
C PRO A 15 -12.60 2.75 -10.33
N ARG A 16 -12.00 1.60 -10.69
CA ARG A 16 -11.56 1.27 -12.04
C ARG A 16 -11.66 -0.22 -12.35
N GLU A 17 -11.89 -0.53 -13.62
CA GLU A 17 -12.04 -1.92 -14.09
C GLU A 17 -10.78 -2.77 -13.96
N ASP A 18 -9.59 -2.19 -14.09
CA ASP A 18 -8.31 -2.90 -13.96
C ASP A 18 -8.01 -3.30 -12.50
N TYR A 19 -8.57 -2.58 -11.52
CA TYR A 19 -8.51 -2.95 -10.11
C TYR A 19 -9.41 -4.16 -9.83
N ASP A 20 -10.65 -4.12 -10.31
CA ASP A 20 -11.59 -5.25 -10.20
C ASP A 20 -11.01 -6.51 -10.87
N GLU A 21 -10.41 -6.37 -12.06
CA GLU A 21 -9.75 -7.48 -12.73
C GLU A 21 -8.63 -8.09 -11.88
N LEU A 22 -7.72 -7.28 -11.33
CA LEU A 22 -6.64 -7.79 -10.49
C LEU A 22 -7.18 -8.50 -9.24
N LEU A 23 -8.19 -7.94 -8.58
CA LEU A 23 -8.83 -8.53 -7.40
C LEU A 23 -9.44 -9.91 -7.71
N ARG A 24 -10.18 -10.02 -8.81
CA ARG A 24 -10.78 -11.29 -9.27
C ARG A 24 -9.72 -12.32 -9.63
N LEU A 25 -8.66 -11.90 -10.32
CA LEU A 25 -7.55 -12.79 -10.68
C LEU A 25 -6.80 -13.31 -9.45
N CYS A 26 -6.55 -12.46 -8.46
CA CYS A 26 -5.95 -12.87 -7.19
C CYS A 26 -6.86 -13.85 -6.44
N LEU A 27 -8.17 -13.60 -6.40
CA LEU A 27 -9.14 -14.50 -5.77
C LEU A 27 -9.12 -15.88 -6.44
N LEU A 28 -9.19 -15.88 -7.78
CA LEU A 28 -9.15 -17.10 -8.58
C LEU A 28 -7.85 -17.88 -8.38
N PHE A 29 -6.71 -17.19 -8.40
CA PHE A 29 -5.40 -17.79 -8.18
C PHE A 29 -5.27 -18.45 -6.80
N LEU A 30 -5.97 -17.92 -5.79
CA LEU A 30 -6.02 -18.50 -4.44
C LEU A 30 -7.08 -19.61 -4.30
N GLY A 31 -7.74 -20.03 -5.39
CA GLY A 31 -8.76 -21.07 -5.40
C GLY A 31 -10.14 -20.61 -4.95
N GLY A 32 -10.35 -19.30 -4.79
CA GLY A 32 -11.67 -18.72 -4.56
C GLY A 32 -12.41 -18.43 -5.87
N SER A 33 -13.68 -18.03 -5.75
CA SER A 33 -14.50 -17.64 -6.90
C SER A 33 -15.58 -16.64 -6.48
N GLU A 34 -15.81 -15.62 -7.31
CA GLU A 34 -16.88 -14.63 -7.15
C GLU A 34 -17.50 -14.35 -8.52
N GLY A 35 -18.73 -14.84 -8.73
CA GLY A 35 -19.47 -14.67 -9.97
C GLY A 35 -18.81 -15.30 -11.21
N GLN A 36 -19.18 -14.80 -12.39
CA GLN A 36 -18.65 -15.28 -13.66
C GLN A 36 -17.25 -14.71 -13.92
N ILE A 37 -16.26 -15.59 -14.09
CA ILE A 37 -14.89 -15.19 -14.43
C ILE A 37 -14.82 -14.89 -15.93
N ARG A 38 -14.38 -13.69 -16.29
CA ARG A 38 -14.08 -13.29 -17.67
C ARG A 38 -12.64 -12.80 -17.76
N PHE A 39 -11.87 -13.40 -18.66
CA PHE A 39 -10.52 -12.94 -18.93
C PHE A 39 -10.54 -11.91 -20.06
N ARG A 40 -10.07 -10.69 -19.78
CA ARG A 40 -9.86 -9.69 -20.82
C ARG A 40 -8.50 -9.87 -21.46
N ALA A 41 -8.38 -9.50 -22.74
CA ALA A 41 -7.07 -9.39 -23.37
C ALA A 41 -6.23 -8.39 -22.55
N PRO A 42 -4.95 -8.69 -22.27
CA PRO A 42 -4.13 -7.78 -21.49
C PRO A 42 -3.99 -6.40 -22.14
N GLY A 43 -4.17 -5.34 -21.35
CA GLY A 43 -4.07 -3.95 -21.82
C GLY A 43 -2.64 -3.47 -22.04
N ALA A 44 -2.48 -2.21 -22.47
CA ALA A 44 -1.17 -1.65 -22.82
C ALA A 44 -0.13 -1.77 -21.68
N TYR A 45 0.99 -2.46 -21.97
CA TYR A 45 2.14 -2.58 -21.09
C TYR A 45 2.99 -1.29 -21.15
N HIS A 46 3.09 -0.59 -20.03
CA HIS A 46 3.98 0.57 -19.87
C HIS A 46 4.85 0.41 -18.62
N GLN A 47 6.13 0.80 -18.68
CA GLN A 47 7.09 0.58 -17.60
C GLN A 47 6.66 1.20 -16.25
N ALA A 48 5.95 2.33 -16.31
CA ALA A 48 5.43 3.04 -15.13
C ALA A 48 4.18 2.39 -14.48
N ARG A 49 3.58 1.36 -15.09
CA ARG A 49 2.33 0.75 -14.61
C ARG A 49 2.60 -0.64 -14.01
N TRP A 50 3.00 -0.68 -12.74
CA TRP A 50 3.23 -1.92 -12.01
C TRP A 50 2.01 -2.86 -12.02
N MET A 51 0.79 -2.32 -11.85
CA MET A 51 -0.44 -3.12 -11.83
C MET A 51 -0.65 -3.94 -13.11
N ALA A 52 -0.33 -3.38 -14.28
CA ALA A 52 -0.40 -4.15 -15.53
C ALA A 52 0.53 -5.37 -15.44
N LYS A 53 1.78 -5.19 -14.98
CA LYS A 53 2.74 -6.29 -14.79
C LYS A 53 2.20 -7.36 -13.83
N ALA A 54 1.54 -6.94 -12.75
CA ALA A 54 0.90 -7.85 -11.80
C ALA A 54 -0.24 -8.66 -12.45
N ILE A 55 -1.15 -8.02 -13.19
CA ILE A 55 -2.22 -8.69 -13.93
C ILE A 55 -1.65 -9.71 -14.93
N TYR A 56 -0.66 -9.31 -15.72
CA TYR A 56 0.02 -10.20 -16.66
C TYR A 56 0.65 -11.39 -15.94
N ALA A 57 1.39 -11.16 -14.84
CA ALA A 57 2.06 -12.23 -14.11
C ALA A 57 1.04 -13.25 -13.55
N VAL A 58 -0.07 -12.79 -12.98
CA VAL A 58 -1.11 -13.66 -12.45
C VAL A 58 -1.79 -14.44 -13.58
N LYS A 59 -2.17 -13.79 -14.69
CA LYS A 59 -2.76 -14.47 -15.86
C LYS A 59 -1.82 -15.53 -16.44
N MET A 60 -0.56 -15.18 -16.69
CA MET A 60 0.42 -16.14 -17.23
C MET A 60 0.66 -17.31 -16.28
N THR A 61 0.54 -17.10 -14.97
CA THR A 61 0.60 -18.20 -13.99
C THR A 61 -0.64 -19.09 -14.07
N LEU A 62 -1.84 -18.51 -14.20
CA LEU A 62 -3.10 -19.25 -14.33
C LEU A 62 -3.16 -20.09 -15.63
N PHE A 63 -2.57 -19.58 -16.71
CA PHE A 63 -2.54 -20.23 -18.02
C PHE A 63 -1.18 -20.90 -18.32
N ALA A 64 -0.35 -21.15 -17.30
CA ALA A 64 1.02 -21.63 -17.51
C ALA A 64 1.10 -22.90 -18.38
N ASP A 65 0.15 -23.82 -18.19
CA ASP A 65 0.07 -25.08 -18.94
C ASP A 65 -0.26 -24.87 -20.43
N GLN A 66 -1.02 -23.82 -20.76
CA GLN A 66 -1.39 -23.49 -22.14
C GLN A 66 -0.31 -22.69 -22.87
N LEU A 67 0.58 -22.02 -22.13
CA LEU A 67 1.61 -21.14 -22.66
C LEU A 67 2.95 -21.85 -22.91
N GLU A 68 3.07 -23.13 -22.55
CA GLU A 68 4.27 -23.96 -22.73
C GLU A 68 5.56 -23.27 -22.24
N LEU A 69 5.46 -22.51 -21.13
CA LEU A 69 6.55 -21.68 -20.67
C LEU A 69 7.69 -22.53 -20.07
N PRO A 70 8.96 -22.13 -20.23
CA PRO A 70 10.07 -22.80 -19.56
C PRO A 70 9.87 -22.81 -18.03
N ALA A 71 10.23 -23.92 -17.37
CA ALA A 71 10.04 -24.10 -15.92
C ALA A 71 10.62 -22.96 -15.07
N ARG A 72 11.74 -22.36 -15.51
CA ARG A 72 12.34 -21.18 -14.86
C ARG A 72 11.39 -19.98 -14.87
N ILE A 73 10.75 -19.71 -16.02
CA ILE A 73 9.82 -18.59 -16.18
C ILE A 73 8.55 -18.85 -15.36
N GLN A 74 8.02 -20.07 -15.40
CA GLN A 74 6.86 -20.45 -14.57
C GLN A 74 7.13 -20.23 -13.08
N ARG A 75 8.31 -20.61 -12.59
CA ARG A 75 8.70 -20.37 -11.19
C ARG A 75 8.71 -18.88 -10.84
N SER A 76 9.35 -18.05 -11.66
CA SER A 76 9.40 -16.60 -11.42
C SER A 76 8.02 -15.95 -11.49
N LEU A 77 7.18 -16.33 -12.45
CA LEU A 77 5.79 -15.86 -12.53
C LEU A 77 4.99 -16.25 -11.30
N ARG A 78 5.15 -17.49 -10.82
CA ARG A 78 4.49 -17.98 -9.61
C ARG A 78 4.94 -17.22 -8.36
N GLN A 79 6.23 -16.89 -8.23
CA GLN A 79 6.72 -16.05 -7.12
C GLN A 79 6.04 -14.67 -7.11
N VAL A 80 5.94 -14.01 -8.27
CA VAL A 80 5.25 -12.73 -8.40
C VAL A 80 3.75 -12.88 -8.14
N ALA A 81 3.09 -13.89 -8.69
CA ALA A 81 1.65 -14.11 -8.49
C ALA A 81 1.31 -14.38 -7.01
N LEU A 82 2.15 -15.14 -6.30
CA LEU A 82 2.03 -15.35 -4.85
C LEU A 82 2.20 -14.04 -4.09
N PHE A 83 3.24 -13.26 -4.37
CA PHE A 83 3.46 -11.96 -3.75
C PHE A 83 2.29 -11.00 -3.96
N VAL A 84 1.83 -10.90 -5.21
CA VAL A 84 0.71 -10.04 -5.57
C VAL A 84 -0.55 -10.46 -4.82
N SER A 85 -0.88 -11.75 -4.86
CA SER A 85 -2.17 -12.25 -4.37
C SER A 85 -2.22 -12.42 -2.85
N LEU A 86 -1.10 -12.75 -2.19
CA LEU A 86 -1.07 -13.01 -0.75
C LEU A 86 -0.72 -11.79 0.10
N LEU A 87 -0.05 -10.79 -0.47
CA LEU A 87 0.44 -9.64 0.30
C LEU A 87 0.07 -8.30 -0.34
N TYR A 88 0.52 -8.06 -1.58
CA TYR A 88 0.48 -6.73 -2.18
C TYR A 88 -0.93 -6.21 -2.44
N ILE A 89 -1.85 -7.07 -2.92
CA ILE A 89 -3.18 -6.64 -3.40
C ILE A 89 -4.01 -5.92 -2.32
N LYS A 90 -3.94 -6.37 -1.07
CA LYS A 90 -4.62 -5.71 0.06
C LYS A 90 -4.12 -4.27 0.21
N HIS A 91 -2.81 -4.13 0.35
CA HIS A 91 -2.19 -2.82 0.58
C HIS A 91 -2.36 -1.89 -0.62
N TRP A 92 -2.34 -2.44 -1.84
CA TRP A 92 -2.62 -1.67 -3.05
C TRP A 92 -4.06 -1.15 -3.10
N HIS A 93 -5.03 -2.00 -2.77
CA HIS A 93 -6.42 -1.57 -2.74
C HIS A 93 -6.65 -0.50 -1.67
N GLU A 94 -6.15 -0.71 -0.46
CA GLU A 94 -6.33 0.23 0.65
C GLU A 94 -5.60 1.57 0.41
N ALA A 95 -4.59 1.62 -0.47
CA ALA A 95 -3.87 2.85 -0.83
C ALA A 95 -4.76 3.91 -1.51
N LEU A 96 -5.98 3.56 -1.90
CA LEU A 96 -6.98 4.51 -2.39
C LEU A 96 -7.54 5.41 -1.29
N ILE A 97 -7.38 5.02 -0.02
CA ILE A 97 -7.93 5.70 1.15
C ILE A 97 -6.77 6.42 1.87
N PRO A 98 -6.71 7.77 1.84
CA PRO A 98 -5.57 8.51 2.37
C PRO A 98 -5.36 8.33 3.88
N GLU A 99 -6.42 8.23 4.69
CA GLU A 99 -6.26 8.01 6.13
C GLU A 99 -5.56 6.68 6.45
N TYR A 100 -5.69 5.68 5.58
CA TYR A 100 -5.11 4.35 5.76
C TYR A 100 -3.63 4.32 5.43
N ALA A 101 -3.12 5.29 4.68
CA ALA A 101 -1.80 5.26 4.09
C ALA A 101 -0.66 5.08 5.12
N PRO A 102 -0.62 5.76 6.29
CA PRO A 102 0.48 5.56 7.24
C PRO A 102 0.51 4.14 7.83
N LYS A 103 -0.66 3.61 8.23
CA LYS A 103 -0.76 2.24 8.74
C LYS A 103 -0.37 1.23 7.65
N ASN A 104 -0.88 1.43 6.45
CA ASN A 104 -0.67 0.56 5.30
C ASN A 104 0.81 0.48 4.89
N ASP A 105 1.51 1.62 4.83
CA ASP A 105 2.95 1.67 4.53
C ASP A 105 3.77 0.93 5.61
N LEU A 106 3.43 1.11 6.89
CA LEU A 106 4.11 0.45 8.01
C LEU A 106 3.89 -1.07 7.99
N GLU A 107 2.63 -1.50 7.87
CA GLU A 107 2.27 -2.93 7.81
C GLU A 107 2.91 -3.63 6.62
N LEU A 108 2.92 -2.98 5.44
CA LEU A 108 3.54 -3.56 4.24
C LEU A 108 5.05 -3.73 4.43
N LEU A 109 5.74 -2.74 5.00
CA LEU A 109 7.18 -2.85 5.31
C LEU A 109 7.47 -3.99 6.29
N GLN A 110 6.67 -4.11 7.35
CA GLN A 110 6.82 -5.19 8.33
C GLN A 110 6.61 -6.55 7.67
N ALA A 111 5.53 -6.70 6.90
CA ALA A 111 5.23 -7.93 6.19
C ALA A 111 6.29 -8.31 5.14
N LEU A 112 6.89 -7.32 4.45
CA LEU A 112 8.00 -7.55 3.52
C LEU A 112 9.27 -8.06 4.21
N ASN A 113 9.58 -7.54 5.41
CA ASN A 113 10.73 -8.01 6.20
C ASN A 113 10.56 -9.47 6.66
N GLU A 114 9.33 -9.86 6.95
CA GLU A 114 8.99 -11.23 7.35
C GLU A 114 8.68 -12.17 6.18
N TYR A 115 8.61 -11.65 4.95
CA TYR A 115 8.15 -12.42 3.80
C TYR A 115 8.98 -13.70 3.61
N PRO A 116 8.35 -14.87 3.32
CA PRO A 116 9.07 -16.14 3.23
C PRO A 116 10.15 -16.17 2.16
N ASP A 117 9.84 -15.61 0.98
CA ASP A 117 10.81 -15.45 -0.11
C ASP A 117 11.66 -14.21 0.15
N LYS A 118 12.90 -14.42 0.60
CA LYS A 118 13.79 -13.33 1.02
C LYS A 118 14.23 -12.42 -0.13
N GLU A 119 14.30 -12.93 -1.35
CA GLU A 119 14.63 -12.12 -2.52
C GLU A 119 13.46 -11.17 -2.83
N VAL A 120 12.24 -11.70 -2.88
CA VAL A 120 11.03 -10.91 -3.10
C VAL A 120 10.82 -9.88 -1.98
N GLY A 121 11.01 -10.30 -0.72
CA GLY A 121 10.91 -9.40 0.44
C GLY A 121 11.92 -8.25 0.35
N ALA A 122 13.19 -8.55 0.05
CA ALA A 122 14.24 -7.53 -0.09
C ALA A 122 13.98 -6.55 -1.24
N GLU A 123 13.59 -7.05 -2.42
CA GLU A 123 13.28 -6.20 -3.58
C GLU A 123 12.01 -5.38 -3.35
N GLY A 124 10.99 -5.96 -2.71
CA GLY A 124 9.78 -5.25 -2.29
C GLY A 124 10.09 -4.13 -1.31
N THR A 125 10.89 -4.40 -0.26
CA THR A 125 11.32 -3.38 0.71
C THR A 125 12.13 -2.28 0.02
N ARG A 126 13.04 -2.64 -0.88
CA ARG A 126 13.82 -1.68 -1.67
C ARG A 126 12.93 -0.79 -2.53
N ALA A 127 11.90 -1.36 -3.15
CA ALA A 127 10.93 -0.61 -3.94
C ALA A 127 10.10 0.33 -3.06
N LEU A 128 9.54 -0.19 -1.97
CA LEU A 128 8.68 0.57 -1.06
C LEU A 128 9.44 1.68 -0.33
N SER A 129 10.73 1.48 -0.04
CA SER A 129 11.60 2.50 0.59
C SER A 129 11.72 3.81 -0.22
N ARG A 130 11.30 3.82 -1.49
CA ARG A 130 11.23 5.02 -2.34
C ARG A 130 9.88 5.76 -2.23
N HIS A 131 8.92 5.20 -1.52
CA HIS A 131 7.53 5.65 -1.47
C HIS A 131 6.99 5.86 -0.04
N LEU A 132 7.86 5.98 0.97
CA LEU A 132 7.48 6.11 2.40
C LEU A 132 7.09 7.54 2.80
N TRP A 133 6.27 8.21 1.98
CA TRP A 133 5.88 9.60 2.25
C TRP A 133 4.98 9.73 3.48
N TYR A 134 4.13 8.73 3.72
CA TYR A 134 3.17 8.75 4.81
C TYR A 134 3.80 8.38 6.17
N LEU A 135 4.96 7.72 6.16
CA LEU A 135 5.79 7.49 7.36
C LEU A 135 6.69 8.70 7.67
N SER A 136 6.17 9.91 7.52
CA SER A 136 6.91 11.15 7.82
C SER A 136 6.24 11.94 8.94
N GLU A 137 6.99 12.78 9.64
CA GLU A 137 6.44 13.62 10.72
C GLU A 137 5.24 14.46 10.24
N ASP A 138 5.26 14.93 8.99
CA ASP A 138 4.21 15.79 8.44
C ASP A 138 2.91 15.02 8.12
N LEU A 139 3.00 13.77 7.68
CA LEU A 139 1.85 12.99 7.16
C LEU A 139 1.40 11.84 8.08
N ILE A 140 2.22 11.45 9.06
CA ILE A 140 1.88 10.37 10.00
C ILE A 140 0.57 10.63 10.74
N VAL A 141 0.20 11.91 10.94
CA VAL A 141 -1.03 12.31 11.62
C VAL A 141 -2.30 11.99 10.84
N LEU A 142 -2.22 11.62 9.56
CA LEU A 142 -3.37 11.07 8.85
C LEU A 142 -3.89 9.79 9.51
N ALA A 143 -3.03 9.07 10.22
CA ALA A 143 -3.39 7.91 11.04
C ALA A 143 -4.44 8.23 12.12
N PHE A 144 -4.62 9.48 12.55
CA PHE A 144 -5.68 9.82 13.51
C PHE A 144 -7.08 9.49 12.98
N PHE A 145 -7.25 9.60 11.66
CA PHE A 145 -8.52 9.37 10.97
C PHE A 145 -8.72 7.89 10.57
N ASP A 146 -7.74 7.01 10.82
CA ASP A 146 -7.88 5.58 10.56
C ASP A 146 -8.53 4.88 11.75
N ASP A 147 -9.76 4.41 11.58
CA ASP A 147 -10.52 3.71 12.63
C ASP A 147 -9.97 2.32 12.96
N ARG A 148 -9.06 1.78 12.14
CA ARG A 148 -8.40 0.50 12.38
C ARG A 148 -7.24 0.63 13.38
N ILE A 149 -6.88 1.84 13.80
CA ILE A 149 -5.83 2.09 14.78
C ILE A 149 -6.43 2.11 16.17
N GLU A 150 -5.89 1.28 17.06
CA GLU A 150 -6.32 1.19 18.44
C GLU A 150 -6.22 2.53 19.16
N GLU A 151 -7.17 2.80 20.05
CA GLU A 151 -7.23 4.06 20.81
C GLU A 151 -5.94 4.32 21.60
N GLY A 152 -5.32 3.25 22.14
CA GLY A 152 -4.04 3.35 22.84
C GLY A 152 -2.89 3.85 21.95
N GLU A 153 -2.85 3.45 20.68
CA GLU A 153 -1.88 3.97 19.72
C GLU A 153 -2.18 5.42 19.34
N LYS A 154 -3.46 5.77 19.14
CA LYS A 154 -3.87 7.18 18.91
C LYS A 154 -3.45 8.09 20.08
N LYS A 155 -3.59 7.63 21.32
CA LYS A 155 -3.11 8.34 22.53
C LYS A 155 -1.59 8.54 22.51
N ARG A 156 -0.81 7.48 22.21
CA ARG A 156 0.66 7.59 22.10
C ARG A 156 1.10 8.55 20.99
N VAL A 157 0.40 8.56 19.85
CA VAL A 157 0.62 9.53 18.77
C VAL A 157 0.42 10.95 19.31
N LEU A 158 -0.65 11.21 20.06
CA LEU A 158 -0.94 12.52 20.66
C LEU A 158 0.14 12.94 21.68
N GLU A 159 0.53 12.02 22.57
CA GLU A 159 1.59 12.26 23.57
C GLU A 159 2.92 12.64 22.90
N ASN A 160 3.25 12.03 21.77
CA ASN A 160 4.48 12.33 21.03
C ASN A 160 4.46 13.67 20.27
N LEU A 161 3.33 14.38 20.19
CA LEU A 161 3.26 15.71 19.58
C LEU A 161 4.05 16.79 20.35
N VAL A 162 4.53 16.51 21.57
CA VAL A 162 5.45 17.43 22.27
C VAL A 162 6.91 17.06 22.07
N ARG A 163 7.21 15.87 21.53
CA ARG A 163 8.58 15.39 21.31
C ARG A 163 9.29 16.29 20.29
N PRO A 164 10.51 16.79 20.56
CA PRO A 164 11.21 17.64 19.61
C PRO A 164 11.39 16.98 18.24
N ALA A 165 11.15 17.73 17.16
CA ALA A 165 11.40 17.28 15.79
C ALA A 165 12.90 17.00 15.58
N SER A 166 13.22 15.87 14.96
CA SER A 166 14.63 15.52 14.69
C SER A 166 15.04 16.00 13.29
N LYS A 167 16.28 16.51 13.13
CA LYS A 167 16.81 16.91 11.81
C LYS A 167 16.78 15.77 10.76
N LYS A 168 16.84 14.52 11.21
CA LYS A 168 16.79 13.32 10.34
C LYS A 168 15.39 13.07 9.78
N ALA A 169 14.36 13.36 10.58
CA ALA A 169 12.96 13.21 10.23
C ALA A 169 12.39 14.37 9.40
N LEU A 170 13.12 15.50 9.30
CA LEU A 170 12.78 16.62 8.42
C LEU A 170 12.90 16.31 6.92
N LYS A 171 13.55 15.21 6.54
CA LYS A 171 13.81 14.84 5.15
C LYS A 171 12.95 13.62 4.82
N ARG A 172 12.32 13.64 3.64
CA ARG A 172 11.65 12.46 3.05
C ARG A 172 12.53 11.22 3.30
N LEU A 173 11.92 10.18 3.84
CA LEU A 173 12.63 8.94 4.20
C LEU A 173 13.07 8.13 2.97
N GLU A 174 12.74 8.62 1.77
CA GLU A 174 13.20 8.08 0.48
C GLU A 174 14.69 7.70 0.50
N GLY A 175 14.95 6.41 0.32
CA GLY A 175 16.31 5.89 0.12
C GLY A 175 17.23 5.98 1.34
N LYS A 176 16.73 6.34 2.52
CA LYS A 176 17.49 6.25 3.77
C LYS A 176 17.12 4.95 4.45
N GLY A 177 18.11 4.24 5.00
CA GLY A 177 17.95 2.97 5.72
C GLY A 177 17.09 3.09 6.99
N LEU A 178 15.80 3.37 6.82
CA LEU A 178 14.77 3.25 7.82
C LEU A 178 14.69 1.77 8.17
N ARG A 179 15.15 1.43 9.37
CA ARG A 179 14.98 0.08 9.90
C ARG A 179 13.63 0.01 10.57
N VAL A 180 12.63 -0.45 9.82
CA VAL A 180 11.35 -0.86 10.39
C VAL A 180 11.50 -2.28 10.91
N THR A 181 11.05 -2.49 12.14
CA THR A 181 10.94 -3.79 12.81
C THR A 181 9.48 -4.05 13.16
N ASN A 182 9.17 -5.26 13.60
CA ASN A 182 7.81 -5.62 14.04
C ASN A 182 7.37 -4.84 15.30
N THR A 183 8.32 -4.26 16.03
CA THR A 183 8.08 -3.41 17.19
C THR A 183 7.94 -1.94 16.83
N THR A 184 8.11 -1.58 15.55
CA THR A 184 7.95 -0.19 15.10
C THR A 184 6.47 0.17 15.11
N THR A 185 6.14 1.29 15.73
CA THR A 185 4.78 1.81 15.86
C THR A 185 4.65 3.15 15.11
N LEU A 186 3.42 3.54 14.78
CA LEU A 186 3.13 4.80 14.08
C LEU A 186 3.52 6.01 14.95
N SER A 187 3.24 5.92 16.25
CA SER A 187 3.64 6.90 17.26
C SER A 187 5.14 7.18 17.27
N GLY A 188 5.98 6.21 16.87
CA GLY A 188 7.42 6.38 16.72
C GLY A 188 7.83 7.47 15.71
N PHE A 189 6.97 7.76 14.72
CA PHE A 189 7.22 8.75 13.67
C PHE A 189 6.69 10.16 14.00
N VAL A 190 5.99 10.32 15.13
CA VAL A 190 5.33 11.58 15.49
C VAL A 190 6.29 12.48 16.27
N THR A 191 6.26 13.78 15.99
CA THR A 191 6.98 14.81 16.76
C THR A 191 6.17 16.11 16.82
N SER A 192 6.74 17.14 17.44
CA SER A 192 6.17 18.48 17.46
C SER A 192 5.95 19.08 16.08
N ARG A 193 6.71 18.66 15.06
CA ARG A 193 6.49 19.08 13.67
C ARG A 193 5.17 18.55 13.10
N SER A 194 4.69 17.41 13.58
CA SER A 194 3.44 16.81 13.13
C SER A 194 2.21 17.71 13.33
N LYS A 195 2.30 18.69 14.24
CA LYS A 195 1.27 19.72 14.42
C LYS A 195 1.05 20.60 13.19
N ARG A 196 2.07 20.73 12.34
CA ARG A 196 2.05 21.60 11.15
C ARG A 196 0.90 21.28 10.19
N LEU A 197 0.54 20.01 10.04
CA LEU A 197 -0.61 19.66 9.18
C LEU A 197 -1.91 20.27 9.72
N PHE A 198 -2.14 20.21 11.03
CA PHE A 198 -3.32 20.81 11.66
C PHE A 198 -3.31 22.33 11.54
N GLU A 199 -2.15 22.97 11.70
CA GLU A 199 -1.99 24.42 11.49
C GLU A 199 -2.36 24.80 10.05
N LEU A 200 -1.90 24.04 9.05
CA LEU A 200 -2.23 24.26 7.64
C LEU A 200 -3.72 24.04 7.33
N LEU A 201 -4.36 23.07 7.97
CA LEU A 201 -5.79 22.79 7.80
C LEU A 201 -6.68 23.83 8.49
N THR A 202 -6.20 24.45 9.57
CA THR A 202 -6.95 25.44 10.36
C THR A 202 -6.73 26.88 9.91
N ASP A 203 -5.68 27.15 9.13
CA ASP A 203 -5.42 28.47 8.54
C ASP A 203 -6.41 28.79 7.39
N ARG A 204 -7.49 29.50 7.75
CA ARG A 204 -8.56 29.92 6.83
C ARG A 204 -8.09 30.82 5.68
N LYS A 205 -6.95 31.53 5.83
CA LYS A 205 -6.47 32.46 4.79
C LYS A 205 -5.83 31.73 3.61
N ASN A 206 -5.24 30.56 3.84
CA ASN A 206 -4.62 29.75 2.78
C ASN A 206 -5.62 28.84 2.06
N THR A 207 -6.66 28.36 2.75
CA THR A 207 -7.72 27.52 2.18
C THR A 207 -8.58 28.28 1.15
N GLN A 208 -8.81 29.58 1.32
CA GLN A 208 -9.52 30.40 0.33
C GLN A 208 -8.70 30.64 -0.95
N ASN A 209 -7.36 30.77 -0.84
CA ASN A 209 -6.49 30.94 -2.01
C ASN A 209 -6.32 29.65 -2.84
N LEU A 210 -6.41 28.47 -2.20
CA LEU A 210 -6.32 27.16 -2.89
C LEU A 210 -7.62 26.78 -3.63
N LEU A 211 -8.78 27.27 -3.18
CA LEU A 211 -10.08 26.97 -3.79
C LEU A 211 -10.47 27.93 -4.92
N GLY A 212 -9.63 28.90 -5.27
CA GLY A 212 -9.83 29.74 -6.45
C GLY A 212 -11.13 30.56 -6.47
N THR A 213 -11.87 30.65 -5.36
CA THR A 213 -13.03 31.53 -5.24
C THR A 213 -12.56 32.92 -4.84
N LYS A 214 -12.14 33.69 -5.85
CA LYS A 214 -12.24 35.15 -5.80
C LYS A 214 -13.73 35.50 -5.94
N HIS A 215 -14.32 36.05 -4.89
CA HIS A 215 -15.47 36.93 -5.04
C HIS A 215 -14.96 38.33 -5.36
#